data_AF-A0A363TW54-F1
#
_entry.id   AF-A0A363TW54-F1
#
_cell.length_a   1.000
_cell.length_b   1.000
_cell.length_c   1.000
_cell.angle_alpha   90.00
_cell.angle_beta   90.00
_cell.angle_gamma   90.00
#
_symmetry.space_group_name_H-M   'P 1'
#
loop_
_entity.id
_entity.type
_entity.pdbx_description
1 polymer ?
#
loop_
_entity_poly.entity_id
_entity_poly.type
_entity_poly.pdbx_seq_one_letter_code
_entity_poly.pdbx_strand_id
1 'polypeptide(L)'
;REIRGRIGRPLVFNQIAGGKSPSRSFRELREAGISVAIYSTPCLFAAQSAMDGAMKSILQGNGHLPEGGTNPIGISECTAILDENLARRNARGARVSPIR
;
A
#
# COMPACT_ATOMS: atom_id res chain seq x y z
N ARG A 1 -8.70 1.50 -24.19
CA ARG A 1 -9.50 2.72 -24.51
C ARG A 1 -10.94 2.41 -24.92
N GLU A 2 -11.23 1.36 -25.71
CA GLU A 2 -12.60 1.00 -26.12
C GLU A 2 -13.59 0.94 -24.94
N ILE A 3 -13.23 0.20 -23.88
CA ILE A 3 -14.04 0.07 -22.66
C ILE A 3 -14.36 1.45 -22.03
N ARG A 4 -13.37 2.35 -21.94
CA ARG A 4 -13.58 3.70 -21.39
C ARG A 4 -14.54 4.54 -22.24
N GLY A 5 -14.52 4.38 -23.56
CA GLY A 5 -15.43 5.10 -24.45
C GLY A 5 -16.90 4.68 -24.29
N ARG A 6 -17.16 3.51 -23.72
CA ARG A 6 -18.52 2.97 -23.51
C ARG A 6 -19.03 3.11 -22.07
N ILE A 7 -18.18 3.53 -21.13
CA ILE A 7 -18.49 3.52 -19.70
C ILE A 7 -18.22 4.90 -19.09
N GLY A 8 -19.25 5.52 -18.51
CA GLY A 8 -19.17 6.83 -17.84
C GLY A 8 -18.63 6.80 -16.40
N ARG A 9 -17.97 5.72 -15.98
CA ARG A 9 -17.47 5.52 -14.60
C ARG A 9 -15.96 5.28 -14.58
N PRO A 10 -15.27 5.61 -13.46
CA PRO A 10 -13.85 5.32 -13.30
C PRO A 10 -13.55 3.83 -13.50
N LEU A 11 -12.50 3.54 -14.26
CA LEU A 11 -12.03 2.17 -14.46
C LEU A 11 -10.96 1.83 -13.42
N VAL A 12 -11.05 0.63 -12.87
CA VAL A 12 -10.14 0.12 -11.83
C VAL A 12 -9.39 -1.08 -12.38
N PHE A 13 -8.10 -1.19 -12.06
CA PHE A 13 -7.23 -2.27 -12.53
C PHE A 13 -6.49 -2.92 -11.37
N ASN A 14 -6.70 -4.23 -11.18
CA ASN A 14 -6.03 -5.01 -10.15
C ASN A 14 -4.66 -5.49 -10.66
N GLN A 15 -3.60 -5.12 -9.95
CA GLN A 15 -2.24 -5.54 -10.24
C GLN A 15 -1.89 -6.70 -9.31
N ILE A 16 -1.65 -7.87 -9.90
CA ILE A 16 -1.27 -9.07 -9.18
C ILE A 16 -0.35 -9.92 -10.05
N ALA A 17 0.84 -10.23 -9.54
CA ALA A 17 1.77 -11.13 -10.23
C ALA A 17 1.20 -12.55 -10.28
N GLY A 18 1.42 -13.26 -11.39
CA GLY A 18 0.85 -14.60 -11.61
C GLY A 18 -0.63 -14.64 -11.97
N GLY A 19 -1.30 -13.48 -12.07
CA GLY A 19 -2.66 -13.38 -12.60
C GLY A 19 -2.71 -13.39 -14.13
N LYS A 20 -3.93 -13.30 -14.69
CA LYS A 20 -4.16 -13.20 -16.15
C LYS A 20 -3.78 -11.83 -16.73
N SER A 21 -3.70 -10.81 -15.87
CA SER A 21 -3.40 -9.44 -16.31
C SER A 21 -1.90 -9.21 -16.30
N PRO A 22 -1.33 -8.60 -17.36
CA PRO A 22 0.09 -8.25 -17.37
C PRO A 22 0.38 -7.17 -16.34
N SER A 23 1.61 -7.18 -15.81
CA SER A 23 2.12 -6.03 -15.06
C SER A 23 2.20 -4.82 -15.98
N ARG A 24 1.71 -3.68 -15.50
CA ARG A 24 1.72 -2.40 -16.22
C ARG A 24 2.26 -1.28 -15.33
N SER A 25 2.97 -0.34 -15.94
CA SER A 25 3.34 0.91 -15.28
C SER A 25 2.13 1.83 -15.09
N PHE A 26 2.23 2.78 -14.16
CA PHE A 26 1.20 3.83 -14.00
C PHE A 26 0.98 4.64 -15.28
N ARG A 27 2.04 4.84 -16.08
CA ARG A 27 1.95 5.53 -17.37
C ARG A 27 1.05 4.76 -18.33
N GLU A 28 1.31 3.46 -18.52
CA GLU A 28 0.51 2.61 -19.41
C GLU A 28 -0.95 2.51 -18.96
N LEU A 29 -1.19 2.36 -17.65
CA LEU A 29 -2.54 2.31 -17.10
C LEU A 29 -3.31 3.61 -17.37
N ARG A 30 -2.65 4.76 -17.16
CA ARG A 30 -3.25 6.08 -17.45
C ARG A 30 -3.55 6.24 -18.95
N GLU A 31 -2.61 5.88 -19.81
CA GLU A 31 -2.78 5.93 -21.29
C GLU A 31 -3.89 4.99 -21.79
N ALA A 32 -4.13 3.89 -21.09
CA ALA A 32 -5.22 2.95 -21.34
C ALA A 32 -6.60 3.47 -20.87
N GLY A 33 -6.61 4.49 -20.00
CA GLY A 33 -7.81 5.10 -19.44
C GLY A 33 -8.22 4.58 -18.06
N ILE A 34 -7.31 3.91 -17.34
CA ILE A 34 -7.54 3.45 -15.97
C ILE A 34 -7.43 4.63 -15.00
N SER A 35 -8.35 4.68 -14.04
CA SER A 35 -8.44 5.73 -13.02
C SER A 35 -7.81 5.30 -11.69
N VAL A 36 -7.89 4.02 -11.34
CA VAL A 36 -7.37 3.48 -10.07
C VAL A 36 -6.63 2.18 -10.33
N ALA A 37 -5.45 2.03 -9.73
CA ALA A 37 -4.71 0.78 -9.69
C ALA A 37 -4.75 0.19 -8.27
N ILE A 38 -5.05 -1.10 -8.14
CA ILE A 38 -5.15 -1.79 -6.86
C ILE A 38 -3.98 -2.75 -6.70
N TYR A 39 -3.28 -2.63 -5.56
CA TYR A 39 -2.13 -3.45 -5.17
C TYR A 39 -2.35 -4.18 -3.84
N SER A 40 -3.60 -4.38 -3.41
CA SER A 40 -3.89 -4.97 -2.09
C SER A 40 -3.26 -6.36 -1.93
N THR A 41 -3.44 -7.25 -2.90
CA THR A 41 -2.88 -8.61 -2.85
C THR A 41 -1.35 -8.67 -2.89
N PRO A 42 -0.63 -7.98 -3.81
CA PRO A 42 0.83 -7.98 -3.74
C PRO A 42 1.38 -7.32 -2.46
N CYS A 43 0.71 -6.30 -1.91
CA CYS A 43 1.09 -5.76 -0.60
C CYS A 43 0.90 -6.79 0.53
N LEU A 44 -0.18 -7.57 0.49
CA LEU A 44 -0.42 -8.65 1.46
C LEU A 44 0.67 -9.73 1.37
N PHE A 45 1.07 -10.14 0.16
CA PHE A 45 2.14 -11.12 -0.03
C PHE A 45 3.49 -10.59 0.49
N ALA A 46 3.80 -9.32 0.26
CA ALA A 46 5.01 -8.70 0.79
C ALA A 46 5.02 -8.68 2.32
N ALA A 47 3.88 -8.33 2.95
CA ALA A 47 3.73 -8.38 4.40
C ALA A 47 3.90 -9.80 4.95
N GLN A 48 3.27 -10.80 4.32
CA GLN A 48 3.42 -12.21 4.69
C GLN A 48 4.89 -12.64 4.62
N SER A 49 5.59 -12.32 3.53
CA SER A 49 6.99 -12.67 3.35
C SER A 49 7.89 -12.03 4.42
N ALA A 50 7.63 -10.79 4.81
CA ALA A 50 8.38 -10.12 5.87
C ALA A 50 8.12 -10.76 7.25
N MET A 51 6.86 -11.10 7.55
CA MET A 51 6.50 -11.80 8.78
C MET A 51 7.15 -13.19 8.86
N ASP A 52 7.13 -13.96 7.77
CA ASP A 52 7.80 -15.27 7.70
C ASP A 52 9.30 -15.16 7.96
N GLY A 53 9.96 -14.17 7.36
CA GLY A 53 11.37 -13.88 7.63
C GLY A 53 11.64 -13.55 9.10
N ALA A 54 10.83 -12.66 9.70
CA ALA A 54 10.98 -12.29 11.10
C ALA A 54 10.80 -13.48 12.05
N MET A 55 9.78 -14.33 11.82
CA MET A 55 9.55 -15.52 12.63
C MET A 55 10.75 -16.50 12.56
N LYS A 56 11.31 -16.71 11.37
CA LYS A 56 12.52 -17.55 11.20
C LYS A 56 13.71 -16.99 11.97
N SER A 57 13.94 -15.68 11.90
CA SER A 57 15.04 -15.04 12.64
C SER A 57 14.86 -15.15 14.16
N ILE A 58 13.65 -14.96 14.68
CA ILE A 58 13.36 -15.13 16.11
C ILE A 58 13.65 -16.56 16.56
N LEU A 59 13.19 -17.56 15.81
CA LEU A 59 13.45 -18.98 16.12
C LEU A 59 14.95 -19.31 16.11
N GLN A 60 15.68 -18.80 15.12
CA GLN A 60 17.14 -18.98 15.04
C GLN A 60 17.88 -18.28 16.18
N GLY A 61 17.38 -17.13 16.63
CA GLY A 61 17.86 -16.40 17.80
C GLY A 61 17.37 -16.96 19.13
N ASN A 62 16.91 -18.21 19.19
CA ASN A 62 16.38 -18.85 20.41
C ASN A 62 15.27 -18.04 21.09
N GLY A 63 14.39 -17.42 20.30
CA GLY A 63 13.27 -16.61 20.79
C GLY A 63 13.62 -15.16 21.11
N HIS A 64 14.89 -14.74 20.99
CA HIS A 64 15.25 -13.35 21.17
C HIS A 64 14.76 -12.50 20.00
N LEU A 65 14.21 -11.32 20.33
CA LEU A 65 13.91 -10.32 19.32
C LEU A 65 15.24 -9.83 18.72
N PRO A 66 15.35 -9.72 17.40
CA PRO A 66 16.56 -9.22 16.77
C PRO A 66 16.76 -7.75 17.16
N GLU A 67 17.83 -7.46 17.91
CA GLU A 67 18.27 -6.10 18.21
C GLU A 67 19.02 -5.54 17.01
N GLY A 68 18.47 -4.50 16.38
CA GLY A 68 19.13 -3.83 15.25
C GLY A 68 19.13 -4.69 13.98
N GLY A 69 18.33 -4.30 12.99
CA GLY A 69 18.36 -4.84 11.63
C GLY A 69 18.55 -3.73 10.61
N THR A 70 18.63 -4.09 9.33
CA THR A 70 18.65 -3.11 8.23
C THR A 70 17.30 -2.41 8.03
N ASN A 71 16.22 -2.86 8.67
CA ASN A 71 14.90 -2.24 8.56
C ASN A 71 13.92 -2.55 9.74
N PRO A 72 14.30 -2.42 11.03
CA PRO A 72 13.39 -2.67 12.13
C PRO A 72 12.43 -1.49 12.23
N ILE A 73 11.24 -1.63 11.64
CA ILE A 73 10.13 -0.74 11.97
C ILE A 73 9.70 -1.13 13.40
N GLY A 74 10.10 -0.32 14.38
CA GLY A 74 9.71 -0.48 15.77
C GLY A 74 8.45 0.31 16.09
N ILE A 75 8.10 0.32 17.39
CA ILE A 75 6.95 1.07 17.90
C ILE A 75 7.10 2.56 17.61
N SER A 76 8.31 3.12 17.80
CA SER A 76 8.59 4.54 17.58
C SER A 76 8.28 4.96 16.14
N GLU A 77 8.75 4.19 15.16
CA GLU A 77 8.51 4.44 13.74
C GLU A 77 7.03 4.29 13.38
N CYS A 78 6.34 3.29 13.94
CA CYS A 78 4.90 3.11 13.74
C CYS A 78 4.10 4.29 14.31
N THR A 79 4.44 4.74 15.51
CA THR A 79 3.82 5.90 16.16
C THR A 79 4.06 7.17 15.34
N ALA A 80 5.28 7.40 14.85
CA ALA A 80 5.57 8.54 13.98
C ALA A 80 4.71 8.55 12.70
N ILE A 81 4.52 7.39 12.06
CA ILE A 81 3.64 7.25 10.89
C ILE A 81 2.18 7.55 11.28
N LEU A 82 1.71 7.05 12.43
CA LEU A 82 0.36 7.31 12.92
C LEU A 82 0.14 8.81 13.17
N ASP A 83 1.06 9.45 13.89
CA ASP A 83 0.98 10.87 14.23
C ASP A 83 0.98 11.74 12.96
N GLU A 84 1.83 11.41 11.98
CA GLU A 84 1.82 12.08 10.67
C GLU A 84 0.46 11.93 9.97
N ASN A 85 -0.12 10.73 9.99
CA ASN A 85 -1.42 10.48 9.40
C ASN A 85 -2.56 11.23 10.11
N LEU A 86 -2.51 11.31 11.44
CA LEU A 86 -3.46 12.09 12.24
C LEU A 86 -3.34 13.59 11.96
N ALA A 87 -2.12 14.12 11.88
CA ALA A 87 -1.86 15.51 11.53
C ALA A 87 -2.43 15.85 10.14
N ARG A 88 -2.15 15.02 9.12
CA ARG A 88 -2.71 15.17 7.76
C ARG A 88 -4.24 15.09 7.73
N ARG A 89 -4.85 14.24 8.56
CA ARG A 89 -6.31 14.12 8.67
C ARG A 89 -6.91 15.39 9.28
N ASN A 90 -6.35 15.87 10.38
CA ASN A 90 -6.83 17.06 11.09
C ASN A 90 -6.70 18.31 10.23
N ALA A 91 -5.59 18.47 9.51
CA ALA A 91 -5.39 19.58 8.57
C ALA A 91 -6.42 19.58 7.42
N ARG A 92 -6.85 18.41 6.94
CA ARG A 92 -7.92 18.30 5.94
C ARG A 92 -9.28 18.68 6.50
N GLY A 93 -9.60 18.27 7.73
CA GLY A 93 -10.84 18.65 8.42
C GLY A 93 -10.95 20.16 8.66
N ALA A 94 -9.85 20.81 9.03
CA ALA A 94 -9.82 22.26 9.25
C ALA A 94 -10.03 23.09 7.97
N ARG A 95 -9.71 22.54 6.78
CA ARG A 95 -9.94 23.21 5.49
C ARG A 95 -11.40 23.15 5.02
N VAL A 96 -12.23 22.33 5.65
CA VAL A 96 -13.68 22.25 5.37
C VAL A 96 -14.41 23.11 6.42
N SER A 97 -14.28 24.44 6.32
CA SER A 97 -15.17 25.37 7.05
C SER A 97 -16.54 25.42 6.34
N PRO A 98 -17.62 25.71 7.08
CA PRO A 98 -18.98 25.42 6.65
C PRO A 98 -19.35 26.24 5.42
N ILE A 99 -20.01 25.57 4.48
CA ILE A 99 -20.82 26.22 3.46
C ILE A 99 -21.83 27.08 4.22
N ARG A 100 -21.64 28.40 4.22
CA ARG A 100 -22.68 29.37 4.58
C ARG A 100 -23.67 29.47 3.44
#